data_AF-A0A497P2A3-F1
#
_entry.id   AF-A0A497P2A3-F1
#
_cell.length_a   1.000
_cell.length_b   1.000
_cell.length_c   1.000
_cell.angle_alpha   90.00
_cell.angle_beta   90.00
_cell.angle_gamma   90.00
#
_symmetry.space_group_name_H-M   'P 1'
#
loop_
_entity.id
_entity.type
_entity.pdbx_description
1 polymer ?
#
loop_
_entity_poly.entity_id
_entity_poly.type
_entity_poly.pdbx_seq_one_letter_code
_entity_poly.pdbx_strand_id
1 'polypeptide(L)'
;MILMTPGPVELHPRVRTAMSRRMISHRSSEFRKLYRSIVSKASKIFQTSEDIFVVTGSSTCAIDYVAASLSRRGFSILVPVYGV
;
A
#
# COMPACT_ATOMS: atom_id res chain seq x y z
N MET A 1 -7.35 -26.61 -6.86
CA MET A 1 -7.28 -26.30 -5.43
C MET A 1 -7.57 -24.82 -5.28
N ILE A 2 -8.47 -24.43 -4.37
CA ILE A 2 -8.86 -23.03 -4.12
C ILE A 2 -8.33 -22.64 -2.75
N LEU A 3 -7.61 -21.52 -2.64
CA LEU A 3 -7.13 -20.97 -1.37
C LEU A 3 -8.21 -20.14 -0.67
N MET A 4 -8.64 -20.56 0.53
CA MET A 4 -9.73 -19.94 1.31
C MET A 4 -9.26 -19.33 2.65
N THR A 5 -8.08 -18.73 2.67
CA THR A 5 -7.52 -18.01 3.83
C THR A 5 -7.90 -16.52 3.81
N PRO A 6 -7.98 -15.81 4.95
CA PRO A 6 -8.25 -14.37 4.98
C PRO A 6 -7.08 -13.52 4.46
N GLY A 7 -5.91 -14.13 4.26
CA GLY A 7 -4.72 -13.52 3.70
C GLY A 7 -3.52 -14.47 3.89
N PRO A 8 -2.65 -14.67 2.87
CA PRO A 8 -2.81 -14.22 1.47
C PRO A 8 -3.99 -14.91 0.77
N VAL A 9 -4.36 -14.41 -0.42
CA VAL A 9 -5.45 -14.95 -1.26
C VAL A 9 -4.93 -15.22 -2.67
N GLU A 10 -5.71 -15.95 -3.48
CA GLU A 10 -5.36 -16.16 -4.89
C GLU A 10 -5.36 -14.84 -5.67
N LEU A 11 -4.33 -14.66 -6.50
CA LEU A 11 -4.24 -13.47 -7.36
C LEU A 11 -5.20 -13.57 -8.53
N HIS A 12 -5.96 -12.49 -8.76
CA HIS A 12 -6.73 -12.34 -10.00
C HIS A 12 -5.79 -12.51 -11.23
N PRO A 13 -6.17 -13.25 -12.29
CA PRO A 13 -5.29 -13.57 -13.43
C PRO A 13 -4.54 -12.37 -14.03
N ARG A 14 -5.23 -11.24 -14.24
CA ARG A 14 -4.66 -9.94 -14.63
C ARG A 14 -3.47 -9.48 -13.77
N VAL A 15 -3.51 -9.66 -12.45
CA VAL A 15 -2.41 -9.27 -11.55
C VAL A 15 -1.23 -10.21 -11.75
N ARG A 16 -1.49 -11.52 -11.85
CA ARG A 16 -0.45 -12.52 -12.14
C ARG A 16 0.30 -12.22 -13.45
N THR A 17 -0.44 -11.88 -14.51
CA THR A 17 0.16 -11.47 -15.80
C THR A 17 0.92 -10.15 -15.70
N ALA A 18 0.49 -9.20 -14.86
CA ALA A 18 1.23 -7.96 -14.65
C ALA A 18 2.56 -8.20 -13.92
N MET A 19 2.57 -9.10 -12.94
CA MET A 19 3.77 -9.45 -12.16
C MET A 19 4.81 -10.23 -12.98
N SER A 20 4.42 -10.92 -14.05
CA SER A 20 5.35 -11.63 -14.94
C SER A 20 6.03 -10.73 -15.97
N ARG A 21 5.75 -9.42 -15.96
CA ARG A 21 6.38 -8.47 -16.89
C ARG A 21 7.83 -8.21 -16.52
N ARG A 22 8.65 -7.88 -17.52
CA ARG A 22 10.04 -7.47 -17.30
C ARG A 22 10.09 -6.23 -16.41
N MET A 23 11.06 -6.19 -15.50
CA MET A 23 11.29 -5.04 -14.63
C MET A 23 11.63 -3.79 -15.47
N ILE A 24 11.07 -2.65 -15.05
CA ILE A 24 11.34 -1.34 -15.62
C ILE A 24 12.17 -0.51 -14.63
N SER A 25 12.98 0.43 -15.15
CA SER A 25 13.75 1.32 -14.29
C SER A 25 12.84 2.26 -13.49
N HIS A 26 13.11 2.42 -12.19
CA HIS A 26 12.41 3.35 -11.30
C HIS A 26 12.58 4.84 -11.71
N ARG A 27 13.59 5.15 -12.54
CA ARG A 27 13.81 6.50 -13.09
C ARG A 27 13.23 6.69 -14.48
N SER A 28 12.58 5.68 -15.05
CA SER A 28 12.01 5.75 -16.41
C SER A 28 10.74 6.59 -16.45
N SER A 29 10.39 7.09 -17.64
CA SER A 29 9.11 7.77 -17.87
C SER A 29 7.91 6.81 -17.71
N GLU A 30 8.11 5.54 -18.04
CA GLU A 30 7.12 4.47 -17.87
C GLU A 30 6.77 4.25 -16.40
N PHE A 31 7.78 4.13 -15.53
CA PHE A 31 7.56 3.99 -14.09
C PHE A 31 6.83 5.21 -13.52
N ARG A 32 7.21 6.43 -13.91
CA ARG A 32 6.51 7.65 -13.48
C ARG A 32 5.02 7.64 -13.87
N LYS A 33 4.69 7.14 -15.07
CA LYS A 33 3.29 6.97 -15.52
C LYS A 33 2.56 5.92 -14.67
N LEU A 34 3.20 4.78 -14.42
CA LEU A 34 2.66 3.72 -13.56
C LEU A 34 2.37 4.24 -12.15
N TYR A 35 3.35 4.89 -11.51
CA TYR A 35 3.22 5.44 -10.16
C TYR A 35 2.07 6.44 -10.05
N ARG A 36 1.96 7.39 -10.99
CA ARG A 36 0.82 8.32 -11.05
C ARG A 36 -0.53 7.61 -11.18
N SER A 37 -0.59 6.53 -11.96
CA SER A 37 -1.81 5.73 -12.07
C SER A 37 -2.18 5.04 -10.75
N ILE A 38 -1.19 4.54 -10.00
CA ILE A 38 -1.40 3.93 -8.68
C ILE A 38 -1.97 4.98 -7.72
N VAL A 39 -1.33 6.14 -7.59
CA VAL A 39 -1.77 7.25 -6.72
C VAL A 39 -3.20 7.69 -7.06
N SER A 40 -3.50 7.91 -8.33
CA SER A 40 -4.84 8.34 -8.76
C SER A 40 -5.93 7.29 -8.47
N LYS A 41 -5.65 6.01 -8.67
CA LYS A 41 -6.60 4.94 -8.36
C LYS A 41 -6.78 4.77 -6.86
N ALA A 42 -5.71 4.87 -6.08
CA ALA A 42 -5.75 4.79 -4.63
C ALA A 42 -6.59 5.94 -4.03
N SER A 43 -6.38 7.18 -4.47
CA SER A 43 -7.19 8.33 -4.04
C SER A 43 -8.70 8.11 -4.29
N LYS A 44 -9.07 7.50 -5.42
CA LYS A 44 -10.48 7.14 -5.70
C LYS A 44 -11.03 6.05 -4.77
N ILE A 45 -10.21 5.04 -4.45
CA ILE A 45 -10.60 3.95 -3.54
C ILE A 45 -10.80 4.49 -2.11
N PHE A 46 -9.87 5.32 -1.64
CA PHE A 46 -9.92 5.91 -0.31
C PHE A 46 -10.82 7.15 -0.22
N GLN A 47 -11.37 7.62 -1.34
CA GLN A 47 -12.24 8.81 -1.43
C GLN A 47 -11.61 10.04 -0.76
N THR A 48 -10.33 10.27 -1.01
CA THR A 48 -9.56 11.36 -0.38
C THR A 48 -8.96 12.32 -1.41
N SER A 49 -8.94 13.60 -1.05
CA SER A 49 -8.19 14.66 -1.72
C SER A 49 -6.76 14.83 -1.21
N GLU A 50 -6.41 14.15 -0.11
CA GLU A 50 -5.10 14.24 0.52
C GLU A 50 -4.03 13.44 -0.24
N ASP A 51 -2.77 13.71 0.09
CA ASP A 51 -1.63 13.03 -0.50
C ASP A 51 -1.63 11.53 -0.22
N ILE A 52 -1.33 10.73 -1.25
CA ILE A 52 -1.17 9.28 -1.15
C ILE A 52 0.31 8.91 -1.23
N PHE A 53 0.79 8.22 -0.19
CA PHE A 53 2.14 7.68 -0.12
C PHE A 53 2.12 6.17 -0.38
N VAL A 54 2.81 5.71 -1.43
CA VAL A 54 2.93 4.28 -1.77
C VAL A 54 4.16 3.70 -1.07
N VAL A 55 3.94 2.85 -0.08
CA VAL A 55 5.00 2.21 0.71
C VAL A 55 5.37 0.86 0.11
N THR A 56 6.67 0.59 -0.06
CA THR A 56 7.16 -0.73 -0.49
C THR A 56 7.39 -1.61 0.74
N GLY A 57 6.42 -2.46 1.05
CA GLY A 57 6.44 -3.35 2.21
C GLY A 57 5.09 -4.01 2.44
N SER A 58 4.94 -4.73 3.55
CA SER A 58 3.63 -5.19 4.01
C SER A 58 2.82 -4.03 4.61
N SER A 59 1.54 -4.26 4.90
CA SER A 59 0.70 -3.27 5.58
C SER A 59 1.27 -2.87 6.95
N THR A 60 1.95 -3.78 7.65
CA THR A 60 2.62 -3.47 8.93
C THR A 60 3.70 -2.42 8.77
N CYS A 61 4.47 -2.44 7.67
CA CYS A 61 5.47 -1.40 7.40
C CYS A 61 4.83 -0.01 7.23
N ALA A 62 3.64 0.06 6.64
CA ALA A 62 2.93 1.34 6.50
C ALA A 62 2.42 1.86 7.86
N ILE A 63 1.93 0.97 8.75
CA ILE A 63 1.54 1.34 10.11
C ILE A 63 2.74 1.86 10.91
N ASP A 64 3.88 1.16 10.83
CA ASP A 64 5.11 1.58 11.51
C ASP A 64 5.61 2.94 11.01
N TYR A 65 5.58 3.17 9.69
CA TYR A 65 5.92 4.47 9.11
C TYR A 65 5.05 5.62 9.66
N VAL A 66 3.75 5.40 9.80
CA VAL A 66 2.81 6.38 10.37
C VAL A 66 3.11 6.61 11.85
N ALA A 67 3.29 5.54 12.63
CA ALA A 67 3.60 5.62 14.05
C ALA A 67 4.89 6.42 14.31
N ALA A 68 5.96 6.11 13.57
CA ALA A 68 7.25 6.80 13.68
C ALA A 68 7.15 8.28 13.28
N SER A 69 6.30 8.60 12.31
CA SER A 69 6.08 9.99 11.87
C SER A 69 5.30 10.84 12.89
N LEU A 70 4.40 10.20 13.66
CA LEU A 70 3.57 10.85 14.67
C LEU A 70 4.20 10.86 16.07
N SER A 71 5.19 10.01 16.35
CA SER A 71 5.86 9.91 17.65
C SER A 71 6.80 11.10 17.90
N ARG A 72 6.23 12.27 18.14
CA ARG A 72 6.95 13.44 18.68
C ARG A 72 6.84 13.47 20.20
N ARG A 73 7.91 13.87 20.89
CA ARG A 73 7.87 14.08 22.35
C ARG A 73 6.77 15.07 22.69
N GLY A 74 5.95 14.73 23.69
CA GLY A 74 4.87 15.60 24.20
C GLY A 74 3.47 15.30 23.66
N PHE A 75 3.30 14.36 22.73
CA PHE A 75 1.97 13.90 22.29
C PHE A 75 1.56 12.62 23.02
N SER A 76 0.31 12.57 23.48
CA SER A 76 -0.31 11.35 23.98
C SER A 76 -1.16 10.72 22.87
N ILE A 77 -1.03 9.42 22.66
CA ILE A 77 -1.74 8.67 21.60
C ILE A 77 -2.71 7.71 22.28
N LEU A 78 -3.98 7.71 21.85
CA LEU A 78 -4.99 6.76 22.29
C LEU A 78 -5.10 5.62 21.27
N VAL A 79 -4.89 4.38 21.72
CA VAL A 79 -5.05 3.17 20.90
C VAL A 79 -6.11 2.28 21.55
N PRO A 80 -7.38 2.35 21.10
CA PRO A 80 -8.40 1.44 21.61
C PRO A 80 -8.16 0.03 21.07
N VAL A 81 -7.95 -0.93 21.97
CA VAL A 81 -7.74 -2.34 21.63
C VAL A 81 -9.03 -3.11 21.91
N TYR A 82 -9.68 -3.62 20.86
CA TYR A 82 -10.87 -4.46 20.97
C TYR A 82 -10.50 -5.92 20.64
N GLY A 83 -10.02 -6.67 21.65
CA GLY A 83 -9.64 -8.09 21.52
C GLY A 83 -8.17 -8.32 21.12
N VAL A 84 -7.70 -9.57 21.33
CA VAL A 84 -6.35 -10.08 21.02
C VAL A 84 -6.35 -10.84 19.70
#